data_AF-A0A967VQ62-F1
#
_entry.id   AF-A0A967VQ62-F1
#
_cell.length_a   1.000
_cell.length_b   1.000
_cell.length_c   1.000
_cell.angle_alpha   90.00
_cell.angle_beta   90.00
_cell.angle_gamma   90.00
#
_symmetry.space_group_name_H-M   'P 1'
#
loop_
_entity.id
_entity.type
_entity.pdbx_description
1 polymer ?
#
loop_
_entity_poly.entity_id
_entity_poly.type
_entity_poly.pdbx_seq_one_letter_code
_entity_poly.pdbx_strand_id
1 'polypeptide(L)'
;RFTGAQAFAKALADPSFRHGAHAETGGGAAVSGKWKGIAVGASAVAVALAGVLAFSVLRPEPPVGVERFSLRPMEGQSTNYEFDISDDGTAVVLSISVGNASQLAVRRLEALTATPIPGTEQGTAPVIS
;
A
#
# COMPACT_ATOMS: atom_id res chain seq x y z
N ARG A 1 -46.43 -27.90 -47.12
CA ARG A 1 -45.82 -28.84 -48.10
C ARG A 1 -46.23 -28.33 -49.47
N PHE A 2 -45.31 -28.05 -50.39
CA PHE A 2 -45.65 -27.49 -51.70
C PHE A 2 -46.15 -28.58 -52.64
N THR A 3 -47.17 -28.26 -53.46
CA THR A 3 -47.82 -29.20 -54.39
C THR A 3 -47.00 -29.45 -55.66
N GLY A 4 -45.88 -28.75 -55.85
CA GLY A 4 -44.95 -28.94 -56.97
C GLY A 4 -43.81 -27.92 -56.99
N ALA A 5 -42.80 -28.13 -57.83
CA ALA A 5 -41.60 -27.30 -57.92
C ALA A 5 -41.90 -25.84 -58.29
N GLN A 6 -42.89 -25.62 -59.16
CA GLN A 6 -43.32 -24.27 -59.54
C GLN A 6 -43.98 -23.52 -58.38
N ALA A 7 -44.75 -24.22 -57.54
CA ALA A 7 -45.37 -23.64 -56.33
C ALA A 7 -44.31 -23.27 -55.29
N PHE A 8 -43.24 -24.06 -55.18
CA PHE A 8 -42.08 -23.73 -54.35
C PHE A 8 -41.33 -22.50 -54.87
N ALA A 9 -41.03 -22.44 -56.18
CA ALA A 9 -40.34 -21.29 -56.79
C ALA A 9 -41.14 -20.00 -56.63
N LYS A 10 -42.47 -20.06 -56.77
CA LYS A 10 -43.36 -18.92 -56.53
C LYS A 10 -43.35 -18.44 -55.08
N ALA A 11 -43.34 -19.36 -54.11
CA ALA A 11 -43.24 -19.01 -52.70
C ALA A 11 -41.87 -18.46 -52.31
N LEU A 12 -40.78 -18.93 -52.94
CA LEU A 12 -39.42 -18.41 -52.71
C LEU A 12 -39.27 -16.97 -53.23
N ALA A 13 -39.94 -16.64 -54.32
CA ALA A 13 -39.94 -15.30 -54.90
C ALA A 13 -40.87 -14.32 -54.15
N ASP A 14 -41.75 -14.82 -53.29
CA ASP A 14 -42.72 -14.00 -52.55
C ASP A 14 -42.06 -13.37 -51.30
N PRO A 15 -41.92 -12.04 -51.24
CA PRO A 15 -41.29 -11.34 -50.12
C PRO A 15 -41.99 -11.56 -48.78
N SER A 16 -43.27 -11.94 -48.79
CA SER A 16 -44.04 -12.20 -47.55
C SER A 16 -43.54 -13.43 -46.78
N PHE A 17 -42.82 -14.34 -47.43
CA PHE A 17 -42.17 -15.49 -46.80
C PHE A 17 -40.81 -15.14 -46.14
N ARG A 18 -40.35 -13.88 -46.24
CA ARG A 18 -39.16 -13.39 -45.52
C ARG A 18 -39.53 -13.04 -44.08
N HIS A 19 -39.66 -14.05 -43.24
CA HIS A 19 -39.75 -13.84 -41.80
C HIS A 19 -38.34 -13.58 -41.24
N GLY A 20 -38.03 -12.30 -41.01
CA GLY A 20 -36.75 -11.87 -40.43
C GLY A 20 -36.30 -10.49 -40.90
N ALA A 21 -36.70 -10.04 -42.10
CA ALA A 21 -36.24 -8.76 -42.65
C ALA A 21 -37.06 -7.54 -42.20
N HIS A 22 -38.25 -7.74 -41.62
CA HIS A 22 -39.07 -6.66 -41.04
C HIS A 22 -39.02 -6.60 -39.50
N ALA A 23 -38.27 -7.50 -38.85
CA ALA A 23 -38.02 -7.41 -37.41
C ALA A 23 -36.81 -6.51 -37.06
N GLU A 24 -36.00 -6.11 -38.06
CA GLU A 24 -34.79 -5.30 -37.82
C GLU A 24 -35.00 -3.78 -38.01
N THR A 25 -36.19 -3.33 -38.40
CA THR A 25 -36.49 -1.90 -38.62
C THR A 25 -37.31 -1.25 -37.50
N GLY A 26 -37.30 -1.81 -36.28
CA GLY A 26 -38.02 -1.23 -35.14
C GLY A 26 -37.36 -1.53 -33.79
N GLY A 27 -36.61 -0.57 -33.24
CA GLY A 27 -36.45 -0.44 -31.78
C GLY A 27 -35.12 -0.84 -31.14
N GLY A 28 -34.00 -0.88 -31.87
CA GLY A 28 -32.68 -1.24 -31.32
C GLY A 28 -31.71 -0.09 -31.05
N ALA A 29 -32.15 1.18 -30.96
CA ALA A 29 -31.24 2.33 -31.08
C ALA A 29 -30.75 2.98 -29.77
N ALA A 30 -30.96 2.41 -28.57
CA ALA A 30 -30.55 3.07 -27.32
C ALA A 30 -29.89 2.19 -26.24
N VAL A 31 -29.88 0.86 -26.38
CA VAL A 31 -29.35 -0.04 -25.34
C VAL A 31 -27.85 -0.34 -25.53
N SER A 32 -27.36 -0.33 -26.77
CA SER A 32 -25.95 -0.66 -27.09
C SER A 32 -24.93 0.37 -26.58
N GLY A 33 -25.28 1.66 -26.58
CA GLY A 33 -24.38 2.73 -26.13
C GLY A 33 -24.11 2.72 -24.63
N LYS A 34 -25.15 2.47 -23.81
CA LYS A 34 -25.02 2.42 -22.34
C LYS A 34 -24.24 1.19 -21.87
N TRP A 35 -24.46 0.04 -22.50
CA TRP A 35 -23.76 -1.20 -22.18
C TRP A 35 -22.26 -1.10 -22.47
N LYS A 36 -21.88 -0.44 -23.57
CA LYS A 36 -20.47 -0.18 -23.89
C LYS A 36 -19.80 0.71 -22.84
N GLY A 37 -20.49 1.75 -22.37
CA GLY A 37 -19.98 2.62 -21.30
C GLY A 37 -19.79 1.86 -19.98
N ILE A 38 -20.76 1.02 -19.60
CA ILE A 38 -20.66 0.16 -18.42
C ILE A 38 -19.50 -0.83 -18.54
N ALA A 39 -19.35 -1.49 -19.69
CA ALA A 39 -18.27 -2.45 -19.93
C ALA A 39 -16.89 -1.78 -19.86
N VAL A 40 -16.74 -0.58 -20.44
CA VAL A 40 -15.49 0.20 -20.37
C VAL A 40 -15.19 0.63 -18.93
N GLY A 41 -16.20 1.14 -18.21
CA GLY A 41 -16.04 1.54 -16.80
C GLY A 41 -15.65 0.36 -15.91
N ALA A 42 -16.34 -0.78 -16.05
CA ALA A 42 -16.02 -2.00 -15.32
C ALA A 42 -14.61 -2.52 -15.63
N SER A 43 -14.19 -2.44 -16.90
CA SER A 43 -12.84 -2.83 -17.30
C SER A 43 -11.77 -1.93 -16.70
N ALA A 44 -11.99 -0.62 -16.67
CA ALA A 44 -11.07 0.33 -16.05
C ALA A 44 -10.92 0.07 -14.54
N VAL A 45 -12.03 -0.19 -13.84
CA VAL A 45 -12.02 -0.56 -12.42
C VAL A 45 -11.27 -1.87 -12.20
N ALA A 46 -11.52 -2.88 -13.03
CA ALA A 46 -10.83 -4.17 -12.94
C ALA A 46 -9.31 -4.02 -13.12
N VAL A 47 -8.86 -3.21 -14.07
CA VAL A 47 -7.42 -2.91 -14.28
C VAL A 47 -6.83 -2.17 -13.08
N ALA A 48 -7.53 -1.18 -12.52
CA ALA A 48 -7.07 -0.46 -11.34
C ALA A 48 -6.91 -1.41 -10.13
N LEU A 49 -7.90 -2.27 -9.89
CA LEU A 49 -7.84 -3.27 -8.81
C LEU A 49 -6.72 -4.28 -9.03
N ALA A 50 -6.55 -4.77 -10.26
CA ALA A 50 -5.45 -5.66 -10.61
C ALA A 50 -4.09 -4.99 -10.36
N GLY A 51 -3.95 -3.71 -10.66
CA GLY A 51 -2.74 -2.93 -10.37
C GLY A 51 -2.45 -2.80 -8.88
N VAL A 52 -3.47 -2.51 -8.06
CA VAL A 52 -3.32 -2.43 -6.59
C VAL A 52 -2.93 -3.79 -6.00
N LEU A 53 -3.57 -4.87 -6.44
CA LEU A 53 -3.25 -6.23 -6.00
C LEU A 53 -1.83 -6.64 -6.43
N ALA A 54 -1.47 -6.35 -7.68
CA ALA A 54 -0.12 -6.61 -8.19
C ALA A 54 0.92 -5.83 -7.37
N PHE A 55 0.68 -4.54 -7.11
CA PHE A 55 1.58 -3.75 -6.27
C PHE A 55 1.70 -4.31 -4.85
N SER A 56 0.59 -4.76 -4.25
CA SER A 56 0.61 -5.36 -2.91
C SER A 56 1.46 -6.63 -2.83
N VAL A 57 1.50 -7.44 -3.89
CA VAL A 57 2.24 -8.71 -3.94
C VAL A 57 3.69 -8.51 -4.39
N LEU A 58 3.93 -7.58 -5.33
CA LEU A 58 5.25 -7.37 -5.92
C LEU A 58 6.06 -6.27 -5.23
N ARG A 59 5.47 -5.49 -4.32
CA ARG A 59 6.23 -4.49 -3.57
C ARG A 59 7.36 -5.18 -2.80
N PRO A 60 8.60 -4.68 -2.87
CA PRO A 60 9.67 -5.17 -2.03
C PRO A 60 9.26 -5.09 -0.56
N GLU A 61 9.58 -6.13 0.21
CA GLU A 61 9.53 -6.06 1.67
C GLU A 61 10.38 -4.85 2.10
N PRO A 62 9.88 -3.96 2.97
CA PRO A 62 10.73 -2.96 3.59
C PRO A 62 11.93 -3.68 4.21
N PRO A 63 13.16 -3.16 4.05
CA PRO A 63 14.30 -3.76 4.72
C PRO A 63 13.97 -3.86 6.21
N VAL A 64 13.97 -5.08 6.75
CA VAL A 64 13.79 -5.30 8.19
C VAL A 64 14.94 -4.57 8.86
N GLY A 65 14.63 -3.55 9.65
CA GLY A 65 15.63 -2.85 10.44
C GLY A 65 16.37 -3.90 11.27
N VAL A 66 17.68 -4.06 11.03
CA VAL A 66 18.49 -5.00 11.81
C VAL A 66 18.70 -4.35 13.18
N GLU A 67 17.86 -4.71 14.15
CA GLU A 67 18.04 -4.33 15.53
C GLU A 67 19.25 -5.10 16.09
N ARG A 68 20.43 -4.46 16.08
CA ARG A 68 21.68 -5.10 16.54
C ARG A 68 21.76 -5.16 18.06
N PHE A 69 21.15 -4.23 18.77
CA PHE A 69 21.06 -4.21 20.22
C PHE A 69 19.94 -3.28 20.68
N SER A 70 19.31 -3.64 21.81
CA SER A 70 18.30 -2.83 22.48
C SER A 70 18.93 -2.16 23.70
N LEU A 71 18.95 -0.83 23.74
CA LEU A 71 19.35 -0.07 24.92
C LEU A 71 18.14 0.05 25.84
N ARG A 72 17.84 -0.99 26.64
CA ARG A 72 16.81 -0.88 27.68
C ARG A 72 17.29 0.10 28.77
N PRO A 73 16.43 1.02 29.24
CA PRO A 73 16.72 1.81 30.42
C PRO A 73 16.99 0.90 31.62
N MET A 74 17.97 1.26 32.46
CA MET A 74 18.30 0.50 33.66
C MET A 74 17.18 0.62 34.71
N GLU A 75 17.17 -0.30 35.67
CA GLU A 75 16.19 -0.30 36.75
C GLU A 75 16.25 1.03 37.54
N GLY A 76 15.11 1.72 37.64
CA GLY A 76 15.03 3.06 38.24
C GLY A 76 15.36 4.24 37.31
N GLN A 77 15.67 3.99 36.04
CA GLN A 77 15.94 5.02 35.04
C GLN A 77 14.92 4.97 33.89
N SER A 78 14.48 6.13 33.43
CA SER A 78 13.79 6.31 32.15
C SER A 78 14.66 7.14 31.23
N THR A 79 14.63 6.84 29.93
CA THR A 79 15.39 7.56 28.91
C THR A 79 14.43 8.37 28.05
N ASN A 80 14.81 9.59 27.69
CA ASN A 80 14.17 10.32 26.61
C ASN A 80 14.77 9.85 25.28
N TYR A 81 13.98 9.85 24.20
CA TYR A 81 14.38 9.34 22.86
C TYR A 81 15.50 10.15 22.18
N GLU A 82 16.06 11.13 22.87
CA GLU A 82 17.12 12.00 22.38
C GLU A 82 18.46 11.46 22.85
N PHE A 83 19.35 11.20 21.89
CA PHE A 83 20.69 10.70 22.13
C PHE A 83 21.61 11.21 21.02
N ASP A 84 22.91 11.26 21.31
CA ASP A 84 23.94 11.52 20.33
C ASP A 84 24.99 10.40 20.36
N ILE A 85 25.58 10.08 19.23
CA ILE A 85 26.54 8.97 19.09
C ILE A 85 27.91 9.56 18.81
N SER A 86 28.96 9.01 19.44
CA SER A 86 30.34 9.39 19.12
C SER A 86 30.70 9.10 17.65
N ASP A 87 31.61 9.91 17.09
CA ASP A 87 32.09 9.74 15.71
C ASP A 87 32.66 8.33 15.42
N ASP A 88 33.27 7.71 16.43
CA ASP A 88 33.79 6.34 16.35
C ASP A 88 32.72 5.25 16.52
N GLY A 89 31.47 5.65 16.81
CA GLY A 89 30.34 4.76 17.02
C GLY A 89 30.42 3.91 18.28
N THR A 90 31.34 4.17 19.21
CA THR A 90 31.57 3.32 20.39
C THR A 90 30.80 3.74 21.63
N ALA A 91 30.27 4.97 21.65
CA ALA A 91 29.58 5.54 22.78
C ALA A 91 28.32 6.31 22.36
N VAL A 92 27.37 6.38 23.30
CA VAL A 92 26.14 7.16 23.16
C VAL A 92 26.00 8.05 24.39
N VAL A 93 25.68 9.32 24.19
CA VAL A 93 25.25 10.22 25.26
C VAL A 93 23.74 10.31 25.23
N LEU A 94 23.13 10.10 26.39
CA LEU A 94 21.68 10.09 26.57
C LEU A 94 21.29 10.85 27.83
N SER A 95 20.08 11.42 27.82
CA SER A 95 19.48 11.99 29.03
C SER A 95 18.82 10.86 29.84
N ILE A 96 19.27 10.68 31.09
CA ILE A 96 18.66 9.77 32.07
C ILE A 96 17.88 10.54 33.14
N SER A 97 16.84 9.94 33.67
CA SER A 97 16.17 10.44 34.88
C SER A 97 16.89 9.93 36.13
N VAL A 98 17.29 10.84 37.02
CA VAL A 98 17.87 10.55 38.34
C VAL A 98 16.98 11.21 39.39
N GLY A 99 16.12 10.41 40.04
CA GLY A 99 15.09 10.93 40.94
C GLY A 99 14.07 11.80 40.18
N ASN A 100 13.98 13.09 40.55
CA ASN A 100 13.09 14.08 39.91
C ASN A 100 13.81 15.01 38.91
N ALA A 101 15.07 14.73 38.58
CA ALA A 101 15.90 15.55 37.70
C ALA A 101 16.40 14.73 36.51
N SER A 102 16.75 15.41 35.41
CA SER A 102 17.53 14.79 34.33
C SER A 102 19.03 14.95 34.57
N GLN A 103 19.82 14.05 34.00
CA GLN A 103 21.27 14.18 33.92
C GLN A 103 21.74 13.54 32.63
N LEU A 104 22.80 14.08 32.01
CA LEU A 104 23.41 13.40 30.87
C LEU A 104 24.28 12.24 31.37
N ALA A 105 24.21 11.12 30.67
CA ALA A 105 25.03 9.96 30.94
C ALA A 105 25.64 9.45 29.63
N VAL A 106 26.88 8.95 29.73
CA VAL A 106 27.56 8.28 28.63
C VAL A 106 27.45 6.77 28.80
N ARG A 107 27.09 6.06 27.75
CA ARG A 107 27.12 4.59 27.70
C ARG A 107 28.02 4.14 26.57
N ARG A 108 29.08 3.40 26.90
CA ARG A 108 29.85 2.64 25.92
C ARG A 108 28.99 1.49 25.40
N LEU A 109 29.01 1.22 24.10
CA LEU A 109 28.22 0.12 23.53
C LEU A 109 28.66 -1.27 24.02
N GLU A 110 29.93 -1.40 24.39
CA GLU A 110 30.49 -2.60 25.04
C GLU A 110 30.09 -2.73 26.52
N ALA A 111 29.53 -1.67 27.12
CA ALA A 111 29.10 -1.65 28.50
C ALA A 111 27.57 -1.71 28.63
N LEU A 112 27.12 -2.42 29.67
CA LEU A 112 25.70 -2.52 29.99
C LEU A 112 25.18 -1.34 30.83
N THR A 113 26.09 -0.50 31.35
CA THR A 113 25.77 0.55 32.32
C THR A 113 26.12 1.92 31.75
N ALA A 114 25.17 2.85 31.83
CA ALA A 114 25.43 4.26 31.57
C ALA A 114 26.07 4.91 32.80
N THR A 115 27.08 5.74 32.58
CA THR A 115 27.79 6.46 33.64
C THR A 115 27.37 7.94 33.58
N PRO A 116 26.84 8.52 34.68
CA PRO A 116 26.49 9.94 34.72
C PRO A 116 27.69 10.83 34.42
N ILE A 117 27.48 11.89 33.65
CA ILE A 117 28.51 12.89 33.35
C ILE A 117 28.42 13.98 34.43
N PRO A 118 29.44 14.16 35.29
CA PRO A 118 29.43 15.20 36.32
C PRO A 118 29.29 16.61 35.71
N GLY A 119 28.50 17.48 36.35
CA GLY A 119 28.29 18.85 35.85
C GLY A 119 27.20 19.00 34.78
N THR A 120 26.48 17.92 34.49
CA THR A 120 25.34 17.90 33.56
C THR A 120 24.00 17.70 34.28
N GLU A 121 23.96 17.99 35.58
CA GLU A 121 22.72 17.95 36.35
C GLU A 121 21.69 18.91 35.73
N GLN A 122 20.45 18.45 35.58
CA GLN A 122 19.38 19.11 34.82
C GLN A 122 19.62 19.21 33.30
N GLY A 123 20.68 18.58 32.78
CA GLY A 123 20.95 18.50 31.34
C GLY A 123 19.94 17.59 30.63
N THR A 124 19.44 18.03 29.47
CA THR A 124 18.45 17.30 28.67
C THR A 124 18.84 17.13 27.20
N ALA A 125 19.75 17.96 26.70
CA ALA A 125 20.19 17.96 25.31
C ALA A 125 21.54 17.21 25.20
N PRO A 126 21.54 15.95 24.77
CA PRO A 126 22.79 15.22 24.52
C PRO A 126 23.50 15.81 23.29
N VAL A 127 24.79 16.08 23.42
CA VAL A 127 25.66 16.48 22.31
C VAL A 127 27.07 15.93 22.53
N ILE A 128 27.66 15.37 21.49
CA ILE A 128 29.08 15.05 21.36
C ILE A 128 29.68 15.96 20.28
N SER A 129 30.88 16.47 20.52
CA SER A 129 31.66 17.29 19.59
C SER A 129 33.01 16.67 19.28
#